data_AF-A0A2E0LDL9-F1
#
_entry.id   AF-A0A2E0LDL9-F1
#
_cell.length_a   1.000
_cell.length_b   1.000
_cell.length_c   1.000
_cell.angle_alpha   90.00
_cell.angle_beta   90.00
_cell.angle_gamma   90.00
#
_symmetry.space_group_name_H-M   'P 1'
#
loop_
_entity.id
_entity.type
_entity.pdbx_description
1 polymer ?
#
loop_
_entity_poly.entity_id
_entity_poly.type
_entity_poly.pdbx_seq_one_letter_code
_entity_poly.pdbx_strand_id
1 'polypeptide(L)' 'RSIFRDILDNSSSNSSHEVDIRDSNDGIYLVQLVQGDKKTMKKIIKE' A
#
# COMPACT_ATOMS: atom_id res chain seq x y z
N ARG A 1 -14.80 -2.19 -7.60
CA ARG A 1 -13.43 -1.65 -7.46
C ARG A 1 -12.84 -2.27 -6.20
N SER A 2 -11.92 -3.22 -6.33
CA SER A 2 -11.38 -3.94 -5.17
C SER A 2 -10.43 -3.01 -4.40
N ILE A 3 -10.65 -2.89 -3.09
CA ILE A 3 -9.79 -2.13 -2.18
C ILE A 3 -9.12 -3.17 -1.30
N PHE A 4 -7.80 -3.31 -1.43
CA PHE A 4 -7.01 -4.11 -0.49
C PHE A 4 -6.66 -3.23 0.71
N ARG A 5 -6.93 -3.71 1.92
CA ARG A 5 -6.63 -3.00 3.16
C ARG A 5 -5.93 -3.95 4.10
N ASP A 6 -4.77 -3.55 4.57
CA ASP A 6 -3.99 -4.28 5.56
C ASP A 6 -3.71 -3.39 6.78
N ILE A 7 -3.62 -4.00 7.96
CA ILE A 7 -3.26 -3.32 9.20
C ILE A 7 -1.82 -3.69 9.52
N LEU A 8 -0.93 -2.71 9.36
CA LEU A 8 0.50 -2.91 9.54
C LEU A 8 0.87 -2.66 11.00
N ASP A 9 1.45 -3.67 11.67
CA ASP A 9 2.07 -3.49 12.98
C ASP A 9 3.47 -2.87 12.82
N ASN A 10 3.63 -1.65 13.33
CA ASN A 10 4.88 -0.89 13.30
C ASN A 10 5.41 -0.66 14.73
N SER A 11 5.25 -1.65 15.61
CA SER A 11 5.75 -1.62 16.99
C SER A 11 7.28 -1.63 17.09
N SER A 12 7.98 -2.10 16.04
CA SER A 12 9.45 -2.11 15.96
C SER A 12 9.94 -1.07 14.94
N SER A 13 11.04 -0.38 15.25
CA SER A 13 11.67 0.58 14.34
C SER A 13 12.21 -0.04 13.04
N ASN A 14 12.30 -1.38 12.99
CA ASN A 14 12.79 -2.14 11.85
C ASN A 14 11.67 -2.89 11.10
N SER A 15 10.39 -2.57 11.34
CA SER A 15 9.29 -3.19 10.61
C SER A 15 9.32 -2.77 9.14
N SER A 16 9.30 -3.77 8.24
CA SER A 16 9.19 -3.59 6.80
C SER A 16 7.94 -4.30 6.31
N HIS A 17 7.13 -3.61 5.51
CA HIS A 17 5.87 -4.11 5.00
C HIS A 17 5.89 -4.04 3.47
N GLU A 18 5.59 -5.17 2.83
CA GLU A 18 5.56 -5.29 1.37
C GLU A 18 4.13 -5.46 0.89
N VAL A 19 3.79 -4.80 -0.23
CA VAL A 19 2.52 -4.97 -0.92
C VAL A 19 2.83 -5.53 -2.30
N ASP A 20 2.40 -6.76 -2.55
CA ASP A 20 2.59 -7.39 -3.84
C ASP A 20 1.42 -7.08 -4.78
N ILE A 21 1.73 -6.60 -5.98
CA ILE A 21 0.78 -6.30 -7.06
C ILE A 21 1.10 -7.06 -8.35
N ARG A 22 1.95 -8.11 -8.27
CA ARG A 22 2.38 -8.93 -9.41
C ARG A 22 1.23 -9.60 -10.15
N ASP A 23 0.26 -10.16 -9.44
CA ASP A 23 -0.91 -10.84 -10.05
C ASP A 23 -2.03 -9.89 -10.49
N SER A 24 -1.87 -8.58 -10.28
CA SER A 24 -2.90 -7.60 -10.66
C SER A 24 -2.74 -7.17 -12.13
N ASN A 25 -3.84 -6.90 -12.83
CA ASN A 25 -3.83 -6.51 -14.25
C ASN A 25 -3.09 -5.18 -14.50
N ASP A 26 -2.81 -4.86 -15.76
CA ASP A 26 -2.24 -3.55 -16.10
C ASP A 26 -3.22 -2.43 -15.73
N GLY A 27 -2.68 -1.32 -15.26
CA GLY A 27 -3.48 -0.20 -14.81
C GLY A 27 -2.82 0.66 -13.73
N ILE A 28 -3.64 1.54 -13.16
CA ILE A 28 -3.22 2.53 -12.17
C ILE A 28 -3.59 2.04 -10.77
N TYR A 29 -2.57 1.88 -9.93
CA TYR A 29 -2.69 1.50 -8.53
C TYR A 29 -2.42 2.72 -7.65
N LEU A 30 -3.30 2.95 -6.69
CA LEU A 30 -3.11 3.95 -5.64
C LEU A 30 -2.86 3.23 -4.32
N VAL A 31 -1.65 3.34 -3.81
CA VAL A 31 -1.29 2.85 -2.48
C VAL A 31 -1.39 4.01 -1.51
N GLN A 32 -2.21 3.86 -0.47
CA GLN A 32 -2.36 4.85 0.59
C GLN A 32 -1.95 4.25 1.92
N LEU A 33 -1.00 4.89 2.60
CA LEU A 33 -0.59 4.55 3.95
C LEU A 33 -1.16 5.60 4.90
N VAL A 34 -1.88 5.14 5.93
CA VAL A 34 -2.55 5.99 6.92
C VAL A 34 -2.08 5.59 8.31
N GLN A 35 -1.61 6.56 9.09
CA GLN A 35 -1.18 6.39 10.47
C GLN A 35 -1.74 7.54 11.33
N GLY A 36 -2.83 7.29 12.06
CA GLY A 36 -3.58 8.37 12.73
C GLY A 36 -4.02 9.42 11.71
N ASP A 37 -3.65 10.69 11.96
CA ASP A 37 -3.96 11.81 11.06
C ASP A 37 -3.00 11.95 9.87
N LYS A 38 -1.86 11.23 9.90
CA LYS A 38 -0.87 11.27 8.83
C LYS A 38 -1.30 10.34 7.70
N LYS A 39 -1.29 10.85 6.48
CA LYS A 39 -1.55 10.08 5.26
C LYS A 39 -0.47 10.35 4.23
N THR A 40 0.00 9.30 3.58
CA THR A 40 0.85 9.40 2.40
C THR A 40 0.28 8.52 1.29
N MET A 41 0.53 8.92 0.05
CA MET A 41 0.01 8.24 -1.13
C MET A 41 1.12 8.04 -2.16
N LYS A 42 1.07 6.90 -2.83
CA LYS A 42 1.94 6.58 -3.96
C LYS A 42 1.09 6.05 -5.11
N LYS A 43 1.29 6.64 -6.29
CA LYS A 43 0.71 6.16 -7.54
C LYS A 43 1.72 5.22 -8.21
N ILE A 44 1.23 4.06 -8.63
CA ILE A 44 2.00 3.07 -9.39
C ILE A 44 1.25 2.85 -10.70
N ILE A 45 1.98 2.86 -11.81
CA ILE A 45 1.45 2.54 -13.14
C ILE A 45 2.09 1.21 -13.51
N LYS A 46 1.25 0.23 -13.82
CA LYS A 46 1.67 -1.07 -14.35
C LYS A 46 1.17 -1.14 -15.79
N GLU A 47 2.09 -1.45 -16.69
CA GLU A 47 1.88 -1.62 -18.13
C GLU A 47 2.25 -3.03 -18.55
#